data_AF-A0A7W0TEP4-F1
#
_entry.id   AF-A0A7W0TEP4-F1
#
_cell.length_a   1.000
_cell.length_b   1.000
_cell.length_c   1.000
_cell.angle_alpha   90.00
_cell.angle_beta   90.00
_cell.angle_gamma   90.00
#
_symmetry.space_group_name_H-M   'P 1'
#
loop_
_entity.id
_entity.type
_entity.pdbx_description
1 polymer ?
#
loop_
_entity_poly.entity_id
_entity_poly.type
_entity_poly.pdbx_seq_one_letter_code
_entity_poly.pdbx_strand_id
1 'polypeptide(L)'
;MANFVEIRPREQKQALLELDGISRTTIEAHYRLYQGYVSKRNEILSKLEEVDLEAANQVYSDLRALKVDLTFAIGGIKNHEIYFEHLGGEGGNPSGAIAGLIERDLGSSDTWRADLKASGMAARGWAWTAYDWDEGRLFNYVGDAQNTFPVWNATPLVALDVYEHAYFLDYQTDRAAYIEAFFRNLDWSVVNGWIDAYRIPTA
;
A
#
# COMPACT_ATOMS: atom_id res chain seq x y z
N MET A 1 23.72 -10.22 -20.30
CA MET A 1 22.98 -10.76 -19.14
C MET A 1 22.06 -9.65 -18.69
N ALA A 2 20.77 -9.93 -18.49
CA ALA A 2 19.87 -8.93 -17.98
C ALA A 2 20.33 -8.48 -16.58
N ASN A 3 20.37 -7.18 -16.33
CA ASN A 3 20.75 -6.57 -15.05
C ASN A 3 19.58 -6.56 -14.04
N PHE A 4 18.44 -7.15 -14.38
CA PHE A 4 17.30 -7.30 -13.48
C PHE A 4 16.76 -8.73 -13.44
N VAL A 5 16.13 -9.06 -12.32
CA VAL A 5 15.41 -10.33 -12.12
C VAL A 5 13.93 -10.09 -12.39
N GLU A 6 13.33 -10.86 -13.29
CA GLU A 6 11.88 -10.91 -13.45
C GLU A 6 11.23 -11.47 -12.17
N ILE A 7 10.16 -10.83 -11.75
CA ILE A 7 9.37 -11.26 -10.59
C ILE A 7 8.00 -11.78 -11.03
N ARG A 8 7.38 -12.60 -10.18
CA ARG A 8 6.00 -13.08 -10.36
C ARG A 8 5.10 -12.49 -9.27
N PRO A 9 3.79 -12.35 -9.53
CA PRO A 9 2.83 -11.95 -8.51
C PRO A 9 2.91 -12.89 -7.29
N ARG A 10 2.88 -12.32 -6.08
CA ARG A 10 2.85 -13.12 -4.84
C ARG A 10 1.53 -13.89 -4.74
N GLU A 11 1.60 -15.12 -4.26
CA GLU A 11 0.41 -15.90 -3.95
C GLU A 11 -0.40 -15.22 -2.83
N GLN A 12 -1.72 -15.21 -2.98
CA GLN A 12 -2.61 -14.62 -2.00
C GLN A 12 -3.02 -15.63 -0.93
N LYS A 13 -3.23 -15.13 0.29
CA LYS A 13 -3.77 -15.91 1.41
C LYS A 13 -5.23 -16.25 1.13
N GLN A 14 -5.64 -17.47 1.48
CA GLN A 14 -7.05 -17.90 1.35
C GLN A 14 -8.01 -16.98 2.12
N ALA A 15 -7.58 -16.45 3.27
CA ALA A 15 -8.36 -15.54 4.11
C ALA A 15 -8.85 -14.27 3.36
N LEU A 16 -8.12 -13.83 2.33
CA LEU A 16 -8.52 -12.68 1.51
C LEU A 16 -9.81 -12.93 0.71
N LEU A 17 -10.21 -14.18 0.53
CA LEU A 17 -11.43 -14.51 -0.22
C LEU A 17 -12.67 -14.62 0.68
N GLU A 18 -12.51 -14.33 1.97
CA GLU A 18 -13.51 -14.53 3.04
C GLU A 18 -13.59 -13.30 3.98
N LEU A 19 -13.21 -12.11 3.49
CA LEU A 19 -13.22 -10.87 4.26
C LEU A 19 -14.65 -10.45 4.65
N ASP A 20 -14.78 -9.83 5.82
CA ASP A 20 -16.03 -9.23 6.29
C ASP A 20 -16.30 -7.90 5.54
N GLY A 21 -17.26 -7.94 4.61
CA GLY A 21 -17.77 -6.76 3.90
C GLY A 21 -17.04 -6.43 2.61
N ILE A 22 -15.89 -7.03 2.32
CA ILE A 22 -15.19 -6.90 1.04
C ILE A 22 -15.35 -8.22 0.30
N SER A 23 -16.04 -8.22 -0.85
CA SER A 23 -16.40 -9.49 -1.49
C SER A 23 -15.21 -10.17 -2.14
N ARG A 24 -15.31 -11.50 -2.28
CA ARG A 24 -14.40 -12.31 -3.11
C ARG A 24 -14.21 -11.72 -4.51
N THR A 25 -15.31 -11.27 -5.14
CA THR A 25 -15.27 -10.69 -6.48
C THR A 25 -14.39 -9.43 -6.53
N THR A 26 -14.53 -8.56 -5.52
CA THR A 26 -13.67 -7.37 -5.37
C THR A 26 -12.21 -7.77 -5.22
N ILE A 27 -11.90 -8.71 -4.33
CA ILE A 27 -10.51 -9.15 -4.10
C ILE A 27 -9.88 -9.80 -5.33
N GLU A 28 -10.62 -10.67 -6.04
CA GLU A 28 -10.12 -11.29 -7.26
C GLU A 28 -9.88 -10.26 -8.39
N ALA A 29 -10.76 -9.26 -8.51
CA ALA A 29 -10.57 -8.17 -9.48
C ALA A 29 -9.37 -7.29 -9.10
N HIS A 30 -9.22 -6.97 -7.82
CA HIS A 30 -8.12 -6.17 -7.28
C HIS A 30 -6.78 -6.88 -7.45
N TYR A 31 -6.73 -8.20 -7.25
CA TYR A 31 -5.54 -9.01 -7.49
C TYR A 31 -5.12 -9.01 -8.97
N ARG A 32 -6.07 -9.07 -9.92
CA ARG A 32 -5.75 -8.97 -11.35
C ARG A 32 -5.10 -7.63 -11.71
N LEU A 33 -5.50 -6.53 -11.06
CA LEU A 33 -4.83 -5.23 -11.23
C LEU A 33 -3.39 -5.27 -10.71
N TYR A 34 -3.16 -5.87 -9.54
CA TYR A 34 -1.82 -6.09 -9.00
C TYR A 34 -0.91 -6.89 -9.94
N GLN A 35 -1.42 -7.97 -10.53
CA GLN A 35 -0.69 -8.76 -11.53
C GLN A 35 -0.24 -7.90 -12.74
N GLY A 36 -1.07 -6.92 -13.13
CA GLY A 36 -0.74 -5.95 -14.16
C GLY A 36 0.49 -5.10 -13.80
N TYR A 37 0.60 -4.60 -12.56
CA TYR A 37 1.76 -3.83 -12.12
C TYR A 37 3.05 -4.66 -12.14
N VAL A 38 2.99 -5.92 -11.71
CA VAL A 38 4.12 -6.86 -11.75
C VAL A 38 4.59 -7.07 -13.19
N SER A 39 3.65 -7.35 -14.11
CA SER A 39 3.95 -7.53 -15.53
C SER A 39 4.60 -6.29 -16.13
N LYS A 40 4.05 -5.09 -15.84
CA LYS A 40 4.56 -3.83 -16.37
C LYS A 40 5.92 -3.45 -15.79
N ARG A 41 6.20 -3.75 -14.53
CA ARG A 41 7.55 -3.57 -13.95
C ARG A 41 8.59 -4.39 -14.71
N ASN A 42 8.30 -5.65 -15.02
CA ASN A 42 9.24 -6.51 -15.77
C ASN A 42 9.44 -5.99 -17.20
N GLU A 43 8.35 -5.62 -17.88
CA GLU A 43 8.41 -5.04 -19.24
C GLU A 43 9.24 -3.75 -19.27
N ILE A 44 9.03 -2.84 -18.32
CA ILE A 44 9.74 -1.55 -18.25
C ILE A 44 11.23 -1.78 -18.00
N LEU A 45 11.59 -2.70 -17.11
CA LEU A 45 13.01 -2.98 -16.84
C LEU A 45 13.72 -3.61 -18.03
N SER A 46 13.05 -4.49 -18.77
CA SER A 46 13.59 -5.00 -20.05
C SER A 46 13.86 -3.87 -21.03
N LYS A 47 12.91 -2.94 -21.20
CA LYS A 47 13.08 -1.77 -22.08
C LYS A 47 14.19 -0.82 -21.63
N LEU A 48 14.41 -0.69 -20.31
CA LEU A 48 15.48 0.13 -19.76
C LEU A 48 16.88 -0.44 -20.03
N GLU A 49 17.02 -1.72 -20.40
CA GLU A 49 18.34 -2.28 -20.78
C GLU A 49 18.80 -1.81 -22.17
N GLU A 50 17.85 -1.50 -23.04
CA GLU A 50 18.08 -1.15 -24.44
C GLU A 50 17.94 0.36 -24.71
N VAL A 51 17.55 1.14 -23.69
CA VAL A 51 17.24 2.57 -23.85
C VAL A 51 18.50 3.39 -24.13
N ASP A 52 18.41 4.30 -25.10
CA ASP A 52 19.48 5.25 -25.39
C ASP A 52 19.58 6.32 -24.29
N LEU A 53 20.71 6.32 -23.58
CA LEU A 53 20.98 7.27 -22.50
C LEU A 53 21.38 8.66 -23.01
N GLU A 54 21.91 8.77 -24.22
CA GLU A 54 22.32 10.06 -24.81
C GLU A 54 21.09 10.88 -25.25
N ALA A 55 19.96 10.21 -25.51
CA ALA A 55 18.68 10.84 -25.82
C ALA A 55 17.94 11.41 -24.59
N ALA A 56 18.55 11.37 -23.40
CA ALA A 56 17.93 11.85 -22.17
C ALA A 56 17.53 13.33 -22.25
N ASN A 57 16.28 13.63 -21.92
CA ASN A 57 15.76 14.99 -21.94
C ASN A 57 14.63 15.16 -20.91
N GLN A 58 14.60 16.32 -20.27
CA GLN A 58 13.68 16.64 -19.17
C GLN A 58 12.22 16.84 -19.62
N VAL A 59 12.00 17.23 -20.88
CA VAL A 59 10.65 17.41 -21.44
C VAL A 59 10.11 16.06 -21.88
N TYR A 60 10.85 15.37 -22.76
CA TYR A 60 10.50 14.05 -23.26
C TYR A 60 11.73 13.26 -23.68
N SER A 61 11.82 12.02 -23.22
CA SER A 61 12.71 10.98 -23.72
C SER A 61 12.13 9.63 -23.29
N ASP A 62 12.45 8.55 -24.00
CA ASP A 62 12.00 7.21 -23.61
C ASP A 62 12.55 6.82 -22.22
N LEU A 63 13.79 7.23 -21.91
CA LEU A 63 14.36 7.07 -20.57
C LEU A 63 13.49 7.73 -19.49
N ARG A 64 13.04 8.97 -19.73
CA ARG A 64 12.18 9.69 -18.80
C ARG A 64 10.83 8.99 -18.64
N ALA A 65 10.18 8.63 -19.75
CA ALA A 65 8.88 7.96 -19.74
C ALA A 65 8.96 6.64 -18.95
N LEU A 66 9.93 5.78 -19.29
CA LEU A 66 10.15 4.49 -18.63
C LEU A 66 10.45 4.65 -17.13
N LYS A 67 11.29 5.60 -16.74
CA LYS A 67 11.62 5.81 -15.31
C LYS A 67 10.43 6.33 -14.51
N VAL A 68 9.60 7.21 -15.07
CA VAL A 68 8.36 7.66 -14.41
C VAL A 68 7.39 6.50 -14.26
N ASP A 69 7.13 5.75 -15.33
CA ASP A 69 6.19 4.62 -15.31
C ASP A 69 6.70 3.48 -14.41
N LEU A 70 8.02 3.28 -14.31
CA LEU A 70 8.62 2.34 -13.37
C LEU A 70 8.23 2.66 -11.93
N THR A 71 8.23 3.94 -11.54
CA THR A 71 7.82 4.32 -10.18
C THR A 71 6.34 4.01 -9.94
N PHE A 72 5.48 4.17 -10.94
CA PHE A 72 4.07 3.82 -10.84
C PHE A 72 3.86 2.30 -10.71
N ALA A 73 4.56 1.50 -11.52
CA ALA A 73 4.50 0.04 -11.46
C ALA A 73 5.04 -0.48 -10.11
N ILE A 74 6.20 0.02 -9.64
CA ILE A 74 6.78 -0.37 -8.36
C ILE A 74 5.88 0.07 -7.19
N GLY A 75 5.34 1.29 -7.25
CA GLY A 75 4.39 1.78 -6.26
C GLY A 75 3.15 0.89 -6.17
N GLY A 76 2.59 0.52 -7.33
CA GLY A 76 1.45 -0.41 -7.42
C GLY A 76 1.77 -1.76 -6.80
N ILE A 77 2.95 -2.32 -7.06
CA ILE A 77 3.39 -3.58 -6.43
C ILE A 77 3.47 -3.42 -4.91
N LYS A 78 4.23 -2.43 -4.41
CA LYS A 78 4.47 -2.25 -2.98
C LYS A 78 3.19 -1.98 -2.20
N ASN A 79 2.35 -1.07 -2.69
CA ASN A 79 1.12 -0.69 -1.99
C ASN A 79 0.15 -1.88 -1.87
N HIS A 80 -0.03 -2.64 -2.95
CA HIS A 80 -0.93 -3.79 -2.95
C HIS A 80 -0.37 -4.97 -2.15
N GLU A 81 0.95 -5.19 -2.17
CA GLU A 81 1.56 -6.23 -1.33
C GLU A 81 1.35 -5.93 0.16
N ILE A 82 1.49 -4.68 0.59
CA ILE A 82 1.20 -4.30 1.98
C ILE A 82 -0.29 -4.48 2.27
N TYR A 83 -1.16 -3.90 1.43
CA TYR A 83 -2.62 -3.99 1.56
C TYR A 83 -3.12 -5.42 1.73
N PHE A 84 -2.74 -6.34 0.83
CA PHE A 84 -3.18 -7.73 0.91
C PHE A 84 -2.56 -8.48 2.09
N GLU A 85 -1.32 -8.17 2.47
CA GLU A 85 -0.63 -8.95 3.49
C GLU A 85 -1.22 -8.71 4.89
N HIS A 86 -1.65 -7.50 5.22
CA HIS A 86 -2.26 -7.19 6.54
C HIS A 86 -3.80 -7.28 6.56
N LEU A 87 -4.41 -7.96 5.59
CA LEU A 87 -5.85 -8.23 5.56
C LEU A 87 -6.16 -9.71 5.80
N GLY A 88 -7.37 -9.98 6.30
CA GLY A 88 -7.84 -11.31 6.67
C GLY A 88 -7.68 -11.64 8.15
N GLY A 89 -7.39 -10.64 8.98
CA GLY A 89 -7.41 -10.74 10.43
C GLY A 89 -8.78 -10.44 11.03
N GLU A 90 -8.86 -10.46 12.36
CA GLU A 90 -10.11 -10.22 13.11
C GLU A 90 -10.44 -8.73 13.29
N GLY A 91 -9.58 -7.82 12.79
CA GLY A 91 -9.75 -6.39 12.95
C GLY A 91 -9.70 -5.95 14.41
N GLY A 92 -10.68 -5.16 14.83
CA GLY A 92 -10.76 -4.64 16.19
C GLY A 92 -9.72 -3.55 16.50
N ASN A 93 -9.40 -3.36 17.77
CA ASN A 93 -8.40 -2.40 18.21
C ASN A 93 -6.98 -2.93 17.98
N PRO A 94 -6.00 -2.05 17.66
CA PRO A 94 -4.59 -2.42 17.61
C PRO A 94 -4.18 -3.14 18.89
N SER A 95 -3.34 -4.16 18.76
CA SER A 95 -2.77 -4.92 19.89
C SER A 95 -1.27 -5.12 19.69
N GLY A 96 -0.54 -5.39 20.77
CA GLY A 96 0.92 -5.59 20.71
C GLY A 96 1.72 -4.29 20.56
N ALA A 97 2.87 -4.38 19.90
CA ALA A 97 3.81 -3.27 19.73
C ALA A 97 3.19 -2.09 18.95
N ILE A 98 2.40 -2.36 17.91
CA ILE A 98 1.72 -1.29 17.15
C ILE A 98 0.76 -0.48 18.01
N ALA A 99 0.08 -1.09 18.99
CA ALA A 99 -0.80 -0.37 19.90
C ALA A 99 -0.04 0.64 20.74
N GLY A 100 1.15 0.25 21.23
CA GLY A 100 2.03 1.16 21.97
C GLY A 100 2.54 2.32 21.11
N LEU A 101 2.93 2.05 19.86
CA LEU A 101 3.35 3.09 18.92
C LEU A 101 2.21 4.07 18.58
N ILE A 102 1.00 3.55 18.34
CA ILE A 102 -0.19 4.36 18.06
C ILE A 102 -0.52 5.26 19.25
N GLU A 103 -0.54 4.73 20.47
CA GLU A 103 -0.79 5.51 21.67
C GLU A 103 0.26 6.62 21.84
N ARG A 104 1.55 6.27 21.69
CA ARG A 104 2.67 7.20 21.83
C ARG A 104 2.61 8.35 20.81
N ASP A 105 2.37 8.02 19.55
CA ASP A 105 2.59 8.96 18.44
C ASP A 105 1.31 9.61 17.94
N LEU A 106 0.17 8.96 18.08
CA LEU A 106 -1.12 9.39 17.54
C LEU A 106 -2.19 9.53 18.62
N GLY A 107 -1.82 9.31 19.89
CA GLY A 107 -2.60 9.62 21.07
C GLY A 107 -3.52 8.49 21.53
N SER A 108 -4.29 7.88 20.62
CA SER A 108 -5.10 6.70 20.95
C SER A 108 -5.50 5.90 19.70
N SER A 109 -5.96 4.67 19.88
CA SER A 109 -6.56 3.85 18.80
C SER A 109 -7.72 4.57 18.11
N ASP A 110 -8.58 5.24 18.86
CA ASP A 110 -9.74 5.95 18.30
C ASP A 110 -9.32 7.19 17.51
N THR A 111 -8.33 7.94 18.03
CA THR A 111 -7.76 9.11 17.34
C THR A 111 -7.07 8.68 16.04
N TRP A 112 -6.26 7.62 16.07
CA TRP A 112 -5.61 7.06 14.89
C TRP A 112 -6.62 6.60 13.84
N ARG A 113 -7.65 5.85 14.24
CA ARG A 113 -8.69 5.35 13.33
C ARG A 113 -9.44 6.50 12.67
N ALA A 114 -9.80 7.53 13.45
CA ALA A 114 -10.47 8.71 12.94
C ALA A 114 -9.59 9.48 11.92
N ASP A 115 -8.31 9.64 12.22
CA ASP A 115 -7.35 10.31 11.34
C ASP A 115 -7.07 9.52 10.06
N LEU A 116 -6.85 8.21 10.15
CA LEU A 116 -6.63 7.36 8.97
C LEU A 116 -7.89 7.31 8.08
N LYS A 117 -9.08 7.25 8.69
CA LYS A 117 -10.36 7.34 7.94
C LYS A 117 -10.49 8.69 7.24
N ALA A 118 -10.23 9.80 7.93
CA ALA A 118 -10.28 11.13 7.33
C ALA A 118 -9.27 11.26 6.18
N SER A 119 -8.06 10.72 6.36
CA SER A 119 -7.02 10.65 5.33
C SER A 119 -7.47 9.85 4.11
N GLY A 120 -8.09 8.68 4.30
CA GLY A 120 -8.65 7.89 3.20
C GLY A 120 -9.83 8.55 2.48
N MET A 121 -10.63 9.36 3.20
CA MET A 121 -11.67 10.17 2.58
C MET A 121 -11.10 11.33 1.75
N ALA A 122 -9.96 11.90 2.15
CA ALA A 122 -9.31 13.01 1.47
C ALA A 122 -8.45 12.58 0.26
N ALA A 123 -7.88 11.37 0.32
CA ALA A 123 -7.01 10.83 -0.72
C ALA A 123 -7.78 10.38 -1.98
N ARG A 124 -7.10 10.39 -3.12
CA ARG A 124 -7.63 9.81 -4.37
C ARG A 124 -7.22 8.36 -4.60
N GLY A 125 -6.14 7.91 -3.96
CA GLY A 125 -5.60 6.58 -4.18
C GLY A 125 -5.35 5.80 -2.89
N TRP A 126 -4.64 6.37 -1.93
CA TRP A 126 -4.15 5.65 -0.77
C TRP A 126 -4.08 6.52 0.48
N ALA A 127 -4.25 5.87 1.63
CA ALA A 127 -3.76 6.39 2.90
C ALA A 127 -2.87 5.33 3.57
N TRP A 128 -1.86 5.76 4.31
CA TRP A 128 -0.95 4.85 5.00
C TRP A 128 -0.71 5.29 6.43
N THR A 129 -0.65 4.34 7.36
CA THR A 129 0.04 4.56 8.63
C THR A 129 1.46 4.06 8.47
N ALA A 130 2.44 4.95 8.64
CA ALA A 130 3.85 4.63 8.42
C ALA A 130 4.71 5.14 9.57
N TYR A 131 5.77 4.40 9.88
CA TYR A 131 6.83 4.89 10.76
C TYR A 131 7.83 5.68 9.92
N ASP A 132 7.98 6.96 10.23
CA ASP A 132 9.00 7.82 9.64
C ASP A 132 10.29 7.69 10.45
N TRP A 133 11.37 7.26 9.81
CA TRP A 133 12.64 7.00 10.48
C TRP A 133 13.43 8.27 10.79
N ASP A 134 13.17 9.37 10.09
CA ASP A 134 13.83 10.65 10.31
C ASP A 134 13.17 11.41 11.48
N GLU A 135 11.84 11.32 11.58
CA GLU A 135 11.04 11.90 12.67
C GLU A 135 10.89 10.97 13.88
N GLY A 136 11.21 9.68 13.73
CA GLY A 136 11.20 8.67 14.80
C GLY A 136 9.82 8.28 15.31
N ARG A 137 8.75 8.49 14.52
CA ARG A 137 7.35 8.33 14.96
C ARG A 137 6.40 7.92 13.83
N LEU A 138 5.20 7.49 14.20
CA LEU A 138 4.11 7.24 13.25
C LEU A 138 3.47 8.52 12.72
N PHE A 139 3.08 8.45 11.45
CA PHE A 139 2.19 9.41 10.77
C PHE A 139 1.16 8.67 9.92
N ASN A 140 0.03 9.33 9.67
CA ASN A 140 -0.85 8.99 8.57
C ASN A 140 -0.51 9.86 7.35
N TYR A 141 -0.16 9.23 6.24
CA TYR A 141 0.13 9.89 4.95
C TYR A 141 -0.94 9.58 3.92
N VAL A 142 -0.99 10.37 2.84
CA VAL A 142 -1.92 10.20 1.71
C VAL A 142 -1.18 10.15 0.38
N GLY A 143 -1.79 9.48 -0.60
CA GLY A 143 -1.32 9.37 -1.97
C GLY A 143 -2.48 9.43 -2.95
N ASP A 144 -2.32 10.19 -4.04
CA ASP A 144 -3.35 10.32 -5.08
C ASP A 144 -3.16 9.37 -6.26
N ALA A 145 -2.01 8.70 -6.29
CA ALA A 145 -1.62 7.73 -7.30
C ALA A 145 -0.74 6.64 -6.66
N GLN A 146 -0.31 5.66 -7.46
CA GLN A 146 0.59 4.62 -6.96
C GLN A 146 1.98 5.16 -6.55
N ASN A 147 2.38 6.33 -7.03
CA ASN A 147 3.71 6.92 -6.88
C ASN A 147 3.71 8.41 -6.51
N THR A 148 2.62 8.95 -5.96
CA THR A 148 2.55 10.37 -5.55
C THR A 148 2.74 10.55 -4.05
N PHE A 149 3.32 11.70 -3.70
CA PHE A 149 3.66 12.11 -2.33
C PHE A 149 4.49 11.09 -1.52
N PRO A 150 5.48 10.40 -2.12
CA PRO A 150 6.32 9.48 -1.35
C PRO A 150 7.09 10.25 -0.27
N VAL A 151 7.00 9.77 0.97
CA VAL A 151 7.87 10.19 2.06
C VAL A 151 9.05 9.24 2.09
N TRP A 152 10.23 9.78 1.80
CA TRP A 152 11.47 9.00 1.83
C TRP A 152 11.78 8.58 3.25
N ASN A 153 12.41 7.43 3.42
CA ASN A 153 12.74 6.88 4.73
C ASN A 153 11.53 6.70 5.67
N ALA A 154 10.35 6.41 5.09
CA ALA A 154 9.18 5.95 5.84
C ALA A 154 8.90 4.48 5.54
N THR A 155 8.43 3.74 6.54
CA THR A 155 8.01 2.33 6.43
C THR A 155 6.50 2.23 6.67
N PRO A 156 5.69 2.04 5.62
CA PRO A 156 4.26 1.83 5.77
C PRO A 156 3.98 0.51 6.48
N LEU A 157 3.11 0.57 7.49
CA LEU A 157 2.69 -0.55 8.33
C LEU A 157 1.21 -0.90 8.12
N VAL A 158 0.41 0.07 7.69
CA VAL A 158 -0.98 -0.14 7.24
C VAL A 158 -1.13 0.63 5.93
N ALA A 159 -1.67 -0.01 4.90
CA ALA A 159 -2.01 0.59 3.62
C ALA A 159 -3.51 0.44 3.36
N LEU A 160 -4.20 1.56 3.15
CA LEU A 160 -5.62 1.62 2.82
C LEU A 160 -5.76 2.08 1.36
N ASP A 161 -6.21 1.18 0.49
CA ASP A 161 -6.51 1.51 -0.92
C ASP A 161 -7.88 2.18 -1.01
N VAL A 162 -7.95 3.42 -1.51
CA VAL A 162 -9.20 4.16 -1.71
C VAL A 162 -9.46 4.48 -3.19
N TYR A 163 -8.77 3.80 -4.11
CA TYR A 163 -9.24 3.74 -5.49
C TYR A 163 -10.60 3.05 -5.56
N GLU A 164 -11.43 3.48 -6.50
CA GLU A 164 -12.78 2.92 -6.68
C GLU A 164 -12.75 1.40 -6.95
N HIS A 165 -11.72 0.88 -7.61
CA HIS A 165 -11.59 -0.56 -7.84
C HIS A 165 -11.52 -1.39 -6.56
N ALA A 166 -11.13 -0.80 -5.43
CA ALA A 166 -10.99 -1.49 -4.15
C ALA A 166 -12.33 -1.72 -3.45
N TYR A 167 -13.40 -1.01 -3.85
CA TYR A 167 -14.65 -1.03 -3.08
C TYR A 167 -15.93 -0.86 -3.89
N PHE A 168 -15.87 -0.36 -5.14
CA PHE A 168 -17.08 0.09 -5.84
C PHE A 168 -18.07 -1.04 -6.13
N LEU A 169 -17.60 -2.28 -6.29
CA LEU A 169 -18.47 -3.45 -6.48
C LEU A 169 -19.33 -3.75 -5.24
N ASP A 170 -18.84 -3.45 -4.04
CA ASP A 170 -19.51 -3.75 -2.78
C ASP A 170 -20.25 -2.54 -2.20
N TYR A 171 -19.69 -1.34 -2.38
CA TYR A 171 -20.11 -0.11 -1.69
C TYR A 171 -20.55 1.02 -2.62
N GLN A 172 -20.36 0.89 -3.93
CA GLN A 172 -20.61 1.97 -4.91
C GLN A 172 -19.89 3.26 -4.48
N THR A 173 -20.63 4.33 -4.19
CA THR A 173 -20.07 5.62 -3.77
C THR A 173 -19.84 5.73 -2.25
N ASP A 174 -20.27 4.75 -1.45
CA ASP A 174 -20.12 4.76 0.01
C ASP A 174 -18.72 4.29 0.45
N ARG A 175 -17.71 5.10 0.11
CA ARG A 175 -16.32 4.87 0.53
C ARG A 175 -16.19 4.79 2.05
N ALA A 176 -17.00 5.53 2.81
CA ALA A 176 -16.92 5.54 4.26
C ALA A 176 -17.25 4.16 4.85
N ALA A 177 -18.29 3.49 4.34
CA ALA A 177 -18.63 2.13 4.75
C ALA A 177 -17.54 1.11 4.36
N TYR A 178 -16.89 1.28 3.20
CA TYR A 178 -15.73 0.47 2.82
C TYR A 178 -14.58 0.61 3.81
N ILE A 179 -14.22 1.84 4.20
CA ILE A 179 -13.12 2.07 5.17
C ILE A 179 -13.44 1.39 6.51
N GLU A 180 -14.70 1.39 6.95
CA GLU A 180 -15.08 0.63 8.14
C GLU A 180 -14.92 -0.89 7.95
N ALA A 181 -15.22 -1.42 6.78
CA ALA A 181 -14.99 -2.83 6.46
C ALA A 181 -13.51 -3.19 6.42
N PHE A 182 -12.69 -2.32 5.83
CA PHE A 182 -11.23 -2.44 5.88
C PHE A 182 -10.72 -2.61 7.32
N PHE A 183 -11.17 -1.77 8.25
CA PHE A 183 -10.74 -1.88 9.64
C PHE A 183 -11.17 -3.17 10.35
N ARG A 184 -12.30 -3.76 9.96
CA ARG A 184 -12.76 -5.05 10.52
C ARG A 184 -11.92 -6.25 10.06
N ASN A 185 -11.06 -6.07 9.05
CA ASN A 185 -10.27 -7.14 8.46
C ASN A 185 -8.76 -7.00 8.69
N LEU A 186 -8.31 -6.02 9.49
CA LEU A 186 -6.90 -5.82 9.77
C LEU A 186 -6.30 -7.00 10.55
N ASP A 187 -5.15 -7.48 10.09
CA ASP A 187 -4.34 -8.49 10.76
C ASP A 187 -3.20 -7.84 11.54
N TRP A 188 -3.44 -7.59 12.83
CA TRP A 188 -2.46 -7.01 13.72
C TRP A 188 -1.22 -7.91 13.93
N SER A 189 -1.33 -9.23 13.73
CA SER A 189 -0.19 -10.12 13.88
C SER A 189 0.85 -9.86 12.79
N VAL A 190 0.40 -9.63 11.55
CA VAL A 190 1.24 -9.24 10.41
C VAL A 190 1.90 -7.90 10.66
N VAL A 191 1.13 -6.90 11.09
CA VAL A 191 1.64 -5.53 11.35
C VAL A 191 2.70 -5.55 12.45
N ASN A 192 2.48 -6.28 13.55
CA ASN A 192 3.49 -6.45 14.60
C ASN A 192 4.71 -7.23 14.12
N GLY A 193 4.52 -8.27 13.28
CA GLY A 193 5.62 -9.00 12.67
C GLY A 193 6.54 -8.11 11.83
N TRP A 194 5.99 -7.10 11.16
CA TRP A 194 6.79 -6.09 10.45
C TRP A 194 7.54 -5.15 11.38
N ILE A 195 6.94 -4.71 12.48
CA ILE A 195 7.65 -3.91 13.51
C ILE A 195 8.90 -4.66 13.98
N ASP A 196 8.77 -5.95 14.28
CA ASP A 196 9.89 -6.79 14.72
C ASP A 196 10.91 -7.01 13.59
N ALA A 197 10.44 -7.37 12.39
CA ALA A 197 11.31 -7.65 11.24
C ALA A 197 12.13 -6.42 10.81
N TYR A 198 11.52 -5.24 10.83
CA TYR A 198 12.17 -3.99 10.49
C TYR A 198 12.87 -3.32 11.67
N ARG A 199 12.74 -3.88 12.89
CA ARG A 199 13.33 -3.37 14.13
C ARG A 199 12.90 -1.93 14.42
N ILE A 200 11.62 -1.63 14.23
CA ILE A 200 11.06 -0.32 14.54
C ILE A 200 11.14 -0.08 16.06
N PRO A 201 11.70 1.05 16.53
CA PRO A 201 11.80 1.35 17.96
C PRO A 201 10.43 1.57 18.61
N THR A 202 10.11 0.75 19.61
CA THR A 202 8.82 0.77 20.32
C THR A 202 8.86 1.48 21.69
N ALA A 203 10.05 1.92 22.11
CA ALA A 203 10.31 2.65 23.36
C ALA A 203 10.89 4.03 23.05
#